data_AF-A0A3M7QSR4-F1
#
_entry.id   AF-A0A3M7QSR4-F1
#
_cell.length_a   1.000
_cell.length_b   1.000
_cell.length_c   1.000
_cell.angle_alpha   90.00
_cell.angle_beta   90.00
_cell.angle_gamma   90.00
#
_symmetry.space_group_name_H-M   'P 1'
#
loop_
_entity.id
_entity.type
_entity.pdbx_description
1 polymer ?
#
loop_
_entity_poly.entity_id
_entity_poly.type
_entity_poly.pdbx_seq_one_letter_code
_entity_poly.pdbx_strand_id
1 'polypeptide(L)'
;YLGGLKNWLSALRLKMNASKCCYTIFSGGGRGRLKMDLRLSGDLIPYNPNPLFLGVTFDEYICFNKQFQNLRLLAAKKNYPH
;
A
#
# COMPACT_ATOMS: atom_id res chain seq x y z
N TYR A 1 9.53 -15.64 2.80
CA TYR A 1 9.75 -14.21 3.13
C TYR A 1 9.21 -13.82 4.50
N LEU A 2 7.90 -13.90 4.80
CA LEU A 2 7.34 -13.47 6.11
C LEU A 2 7.89 -14.24 7.32
N GLY A 3 8.16 -15.55 7.19
CA GLY A 3 8.78 -16.34 8.26
C GLY A 3 10.20 -15.87 8.63
N GLY A 4 11.00 -15.49 7.64
CA GLY A 4 12.34 -14.94 7.86
C GLY A 4 12.30 -13.59 8.58
N LEU A 5 11.38 -12.71 8.18
CA LEU A 5 11.13 -11.43 8.85
C LEU A 5 10.74 -11.63 10.32
N LYS A 6 9.84 -12.57 10.60
CA LYS A 6 9.43 -12.93 11.97
C LYS A 6 10.64 -13.37 12.81
N ASN A 7 11.48 -14.24 12.28
CA ASN A 7 12.66 -14.73 13.00
C ASN A 7 13.66 -13.62 13.28
N TRP A 8 13.92 -12.74 12.30
CA TRP A 8 14.81 -11.59 12.46
C TRP A 8 14.31 -10.62 13.54
N LEU A 9 13.02 -10.29 13.53
CA LEU A 9 12.40 -9.45 14.56
C LEU A 9 12.47 -10.11 15.94
N SER A 10 12.27 -11.43 16.02
CA SER A 10 12.34 -12.18 17.27
C SER A 10 13.74 -12.13 17.89
N ALA A 11 14.81 -12.19 17.07
CA ALA A 11 16.18 -12.05 17.55
C ALA A 11 16.42 -10.68 18.24
N LEU A 12 15.68 -9.65 17.80
CA LEU A 12 15.70 -8.31 18.37
C LEU A 12 14.65 -8.07 19.47
N ARG A 13 13.88 -9.11 19.85
CA ARG A 13 12.73 -9.02 20.79
C ARG A 13 11.64 -8.05 20.30
N LEU A 14 11.51 -7.88 18.99
CA LEU A 14 10.49 -7.04 18.36
C LEU A 14 9.32 -7.88 17.85
N LYS A 15 8.11 -7.30 17.88
CA LYS A 15 6.90 -7.87 17.28
C LYS A 15 6.20 -6.82 16.43
N MET A 16 5.89 -7.17 15.18
CA MET A 16 5.09 -6.31 14.31
C MET A 16 3.61 -6.40 14.64
N ASN A 17 2.92 -5.27 14.47
CA ASN A 17 1.47 -5.18 14.60
C ASN A 17 0.81 -5.32 13.21
N ALA A 18 0.23 -6.49 12.92
CA ALA A 18 -0.33 -6.80 11.61
C ALA A 18 -1.45 -5.83 11.19
N SER A 19 -2.27 -5.32 12.13
CA SER A 19 -3.38 -4.41 11.82
C SER A 19 -2.92 -3.02 11.37
N LYS A 20 -1.68 -2.65 11.69
CA LYS A 20 -1.05 -1.39 11.22
C LYS A 20 -0.17 -1.60 9.98
N CYS A 21 -0.07 -2.83 9.48
CA CYS A 21 0.70 -3.14 8.27
C CYS A 21 -0.20 -3.08 7.04
N CYS A 22 0.41 -2.91 5.88
CA CYS A 22 -0.24 -3.09 4.58
C CYS A 22 0.73 -3.84 3.67
N TYR A 23 0.21 -4.42 2.59
CA TYR A 23 1.04 -5.07 1.58
C TYR A 23 0.55 -4.74 0.17
N THR A 24 1.49 -4.78 -0.77
CA THR A 24 1.24 -4.66 -2.21
C THR A 24 1.89 -5.86 -2.91
N ILE A 25 1.25 -6.36 -3.95
CA ILE A 25 1.72 -7.53 -4.70
C ILE A 25 2.26 -7.06 -6.05
N PHE A 26 3.52 -7.38 -6.33
CA PHE A 26 4.11 -7.23 -7.66
C PHE A 26 4.06 -8.58 -8.37
N SER A 27 3.34 -8.65 -9.50
CA SER A 27 3.25 -9.87 -10.31
C SER A 27 3.41 -9.54 -11.80
N GLY A 28 4.10 -10.41 -12.55
CA GLY A 28 4.32 -10.23 -13.98
C GLY A 28 3.13 -10.62 -14.87
N GLY A 29 2.10 -11.24 -14.31
CA GLY A 29 0.97 -11.81 -15.05
C GLY A 29 -0.30 -10.97 -14.94
N GLY A 30 -0.43 -9.94 -15.78
CA GLY A 30 -1.69 -9.23 -16.04
C GLY A 30 -2.33 -8.47 -14.86
N ARG A 31 -3.28 -7.58 -15.17
CA ARG A 31 -3.99 -6.73 -14.19
C ARG A 31 -5.12 -7.47 -13.46
N GLY A 32 -4.88 -8.70 -13.03
CA GLY A 32 -5.82 -9.43 -12.19
C GLY A 32 -5.79 -8.85 -10.77
N ARG A 33 -6.96 -8.69 -10.13
CA ARG A 33 -7.03 -8.34 -8.70
C ARG A 33 -6.55 -9.51 -7.86
N LEU A 34 -5.23 -9.62 -7.72
CA LEU A 34 -4.59 -10.66 -6.91
C LEU A 34 -4.71 -10.25 -5.45
N LYS A 35 -5.39 -11.09 -4.65
CA LYS A 35 -5.49 -10.94 -3.20
C LYS A 35 -4.82 -12.14 -2.54
N MET A 36 -4.00 -11.89 -1.52
CA MET A 36 -3.32 -12.93 -0.74
C MET A 36 -3.72 -12.82 0.73
N ASP A 37 -4.00 -13.94 1.37
CA ASP A 37 -4.25 -13.98 2.81
C ASP A 37 -2.91 -14.04 3.58
N LEU A 38 -2.25 -12.89 3.67
CA LEU A 38 -0.99 -12.75 4.39
C LEU A 38 -1.23 -12.63 5.89
N ARG A 39 -0.65 -13.56 6.66
CA ARG A 39 -0.73 -13.56 8.12
C ARG A 39 0.64 -13.36 8.75
N LEU A 40 0.67 -12.58 9.84
CA LEU A 40 1.86 -12.35 10.64
C LEU A 40 1.54 -12.61 12.11
N SER A 41 2.22 -13.60 12.70
CA SER A 41 1.95 -14.05 14.07
C SER A 41 0.50 -14.48 14.34
N GLY A 42 -0.19 -14.99 13.32
CA GLY A 42 -1.60 -15.43 13.39
C GLY A 42 -2.60 -14.39 12.89
N ASP A 43 -2.24 -13.11 13.00
CA ASP A 43 -3.08 -11.98 12.61
C ASP A 43 -3.02 -11.73 11.10
N LEU A 44 -4.15 -11.35 10.49
CA LEU A 44 -4.25 -11.00 9.07
C LEU A 44 -3.68 -9.59 8.83
N ILE A 45 -2.86 -9.44 7.80
CA ILE A 45 -2.45 -8.12 7.30
C ILE A 45 -3.56 -7.60 6.38
N PRO A 46 -4.14 -6.42 6.66
CA PRO A 46 -5.21 -5.88 5.83
C PRO A 46 -4.69 -5.51 4.44
N TYR A 47 -5.46 -5.91 3.42
CA TYR A 47 -5.22 -5.47 2.05
C TYR A 47 -5.79 -4.07 1.85
N ASN A 48 -4.96 -3.14 1.36
CA ASN A 48 -5.38 -1.79 1.04
C ASN A 48 -4.95 -1.43 -0.39
N PRO A 49 -5.90 -1.31 -1.35
CA PRO A 49 -5.59 -0.97 -2.73
C PRO A 49 -5.22 0.51 -2.92
N ASN A 50 -5.48 1.35 -1.92
CA ASN A 50 -5.14 2.77 -1.94
C ASN A 50 -4.38 3.16 -0.66
N PRO A 51 -3.15 2.66 -0.45
CA PRO A 51 -2.44 2.92 0.78
C PRO A 51 -2.04 4.40 0.87
N LEU A 52 -2.32 5.00 2.04
CA LEU A 52 -1.86 6.33 2.39
C LEU A 52 -0.52 6.20 3.13
N PHE A 53 0.54 6.73 2.53
CA PHE A 53 1.87 6.72 3.13
C PHE A 53 2.46 8.12 3.08
N LEU A 54 2.78 8.68 4.26
CA LEU A 54 3.33 10.03 4.42
C LEU A 54 2.53 11.13 3.68
N GLY A 55 1.19 11.03 3.68
CA GLY A 55 0.30 11.97 3.00
C GLY A 55 0.09 11.72 1.50
N VAL A 56 0.76 10.72 0.93
CA VAL A 56 0.66 10.34 -0.47
C VAL A 56 -0.25 9.10 -0.59
N THR A 57 -1.35 9.23 -1.33
CA THR A 57 -2.22 8.08 -1.64
C THR A 57 -1.69 7.38 -2.89
N PHE A 58 -1.22 6.16 -2.75
CA PHE A 58 -0.79 5.32 -3.86
C PHE A 58 -1.96 4.49 -4.41
N ASP A 59 -1.79 3.93 -5.60
CA ASP A 59 -2.64 2.85 -6.11
C ASP A 59 -1.98 1.47 -5.93
N GLU A 60 -2.66 0.40 -6.36
CA GLU A 60 -2.17 -0.98 -6.29
C GLU A 60 -0.83 -1.19 -7.02
N TYR A 61 -0.44 -0.29 -7.92
CA TYR A 61 0.83 -0.32 -8.65
C TYR A 61 1.87 0.62 -8.06
N ILE A 62 1.60 1.21 -6.88
CA ILE A 62 2.43 2.22 -6.22
C ILE A 62 2.73 3.40 -7.17
N CYS A 63 1.74 3.79 -7.97
CA CYS A 63 1.85 4.92 -8.87
C CYS A 63 1.28 6.21 -8.24
N PHE A 64 1.73 7.35 -8.75
CA PHE A 64 1.29 8.69 -8.33
C PHE A 64 0.08 9.19 -9.13
N ASN A 65 -0.71 8.28 -9.71
CA ASN A 65 -1.79 8.62 -10.63
C ASN A 65 -2.80 9.59 -9.99
N LYS A 66 -3.11 9.38 -8.70
CA LYS A 66 -4.05 10.21 -7.96
C LYS A 66 -3.53 11.64 -7.75
N GLN A 67 -2.23 11.80 -7.54
CA GLN A 67 -1.56 13.09 -7.42
C GLN A 67 -1.59 13.84 -8.76
N PHE A 68 -1.29 13.14 -9.86
CA PHE A 68 -1.41 13.73 -11.20
C PHE A 68 -2.84 14.18 -11.53
N GLN A 69 -3.85 13.37 -11.18
CA GLN A 69 -5.25 13.76 -11.33
C GLN A 69 -5.58 15.01 -10.52
N ASN A 70 -5.15 15.08 -9.25
CA ASN A 70 -5.36 16.24 -8.40
C ASN A 70 -4.71 17.51 -8.98
N LEU A 71 -3.48 17.42 -9.49
CA LEU A 71 -2.81 18.55 -10.14
C LEU A 71 -3.57 19.04 -11.38
N ARG A 72 -4.11 18.12 -12.20
CA ARG A 72 -4.93 18.48 -13.37
C ARG A 72 -6.21 19.21 -12.97
N LEU A 73 -6.88 18.73 -11.91
CA LEU A 73 -8.09 19.38 -11.39
C LEU A 73 -7.81 20.79 -10.85
N LEU A 74 -6.69 20.96 -10.13
CA LEU A 74 -6.26 22.27 -9.64
C LEU A 74 -5.93 23.23 -10.79
N ALA A 75 -5.24 22.76 -11.83
CA ALA A 75 -4.93 23.55 -13.02
C ALA A 75 -6.21 23.96 -13.78
N ALA A 76 -7.16 23.04 -13.95
CA ALA A 76 -8.44 23.34 -14.61
C ALA A 76 -9.25 24.38 -13.83
N LYS A 77 -9.30 24.28 -12.49
CA LYS A 77 -9.98 25.26 -11.63
C LYS A 77 -9.37 26.67 -11.73
N LYS A 78 -8.05 26.76 -11.92
CA LYS A 78 -7.35 28.04 -12.12
C LYS A 78 -7.68 28.70 -13.47
N ASN A 79 -7.94 27.90 -14.51
CA ASN A 79 -8.25 28.40 -15.86
C ASN A 79 -9.71 28.86 -16.02
N TYR A 80 -10.60 28.50 -15.09
CA TYR A 80 -11.98 28.99 -15.04
C TYR A 80 -12.26 29.65 -13.68
N PRO A 81 -11.68 30.84 -13.41
CA PRO A 81 -12.11 31.64 -12.29
C PRO A 81 -13.52 32.16 -12.62
N HIS A 82 -14.52 31.73 -11.84
CA HIS A 82 -15.80 32.44 -11.78
C HIS A 82 -15.58 33.86 -11.28
#